data_AF-A0A6P8R3I5-F1
#
_entry.id   AF-A0A6P8R3I5-F1
#
_cell.length_a   1.000
_cell.length_b   1.000
_cell.length_c   1.000
_cell.angle_alpha   90.00
_cell.angle_beta   90.00
_cell.angle_gamma   90.00
#
_symmetry.space_group_name_H-M   'P 1'
#
loop_
_entity.id
_entity.type
_entity.pdbx_description
1 polymer ?
#
loop_
_entity_poly.entity_id
_entity_poly.type
_entity_poly.pdbx_seq_one_letter_code
_entity_poly.pdbx_strand_id
1 'polypeptide(L)'
;MAADAESFYLEQVTITDGSEDDYQYEEVPADDDFSLPEGDEDLEKAMKTVQQKTEDLQLHSQRSILTSKQPIPHKPEVMDDFVRNFLIKKGMTQTLECFQTEWYEMLHKGLLSSEDVEFVPDIYSHNQILDVEIKSLRKELEQYKEAASKAGHIILKLQKERDFHRMHHKRVAQEKNRLINDIKRLKTHYASYEPLLRQLHEKYEMLLRQKMLTSLERDRVVGQITGLQATLRSIESGRGFKVSDAPVTKYRREDSLLGPTQQALLEAREKNLLQEGVAPYDPSKDPTKQVGKSYPKDSEFPLDTRVNPYLVYMKKKGNLQIKLGAYQQNTTIKAHELAVS
;
A
#
# COMPACT_ATOMS: atom_id res chain seq x y z
N MET A 1 -53.97 46.29 -18.91
CA MET A 1 -53.35 44.96 -19.11
C MET A 1 -51.98 45.05 -18.47
N ALA A 2 -51.88 44.64 -17.21
CA ALA A 2 -50.67 44.81 -16.39
C ALA A 2 -49.68 43.69 -16.72
N ALA A 3 -48.44 44.06 -17.01
CA ALA A 3 -47.34 43.14 -17.23
C ALA A 3 -46.88 42.59 -15.88
N ASP A 4 -46.90 41.27 -15.73
CA ASP A 4 -46.27 40.57 -14.62
C ASP A 4 -44.76 40.82 -14.67
N ALA A 5 -44.29 41.66 -13.76
CA ALA A 5 -42.89 41.76 -13.43
C ALA A 5 -42.54 40.54 -12.55
N GLU A 6 -42.05 39.46 -13.16
CA GLU A 6 -41.44 38.36 -12.44
C GLU A 6 -40.21 38.88 -11.68
N SER A 7 -40.41 39.18 -10.41
CA SER A 7 -39.37 39.56 -9.47
C SER A 7 -38.56 38.32 -9.09
N PHE A 8 -37.36 38.20 -9.66
CA PHE A 8 -36.38 37.21 -9.24
C PHE A 8 -35.76 37.63 -7.90
N TYR A 9 -35.71 36.70 -6.95
CA TYR A 9 -34.98 36.88 -5.70
C TYR A 9 -33.78 35.92 -5.67
N LEU A 10 -32.65 36.40 -5.15
CA LEU A 10 -31.47 35.59 -4.91
C LEU A 10 -31.69 34.81 -3.61
N GLU A 11 -31.86 33.50 -3.74
CA GLU A 11 -31.88 32.58 -2.61
C GLU A 11 -30.44 32.37 -2.11
N GLN A 12 -30.17 32.78 -0.88
CA GLN A 12 -28.88 32.59 -0.25
C GLN A 12 -28.74 31.12 0.17
N VAL A 13 -28.24 30.29 -0.75
CA VAL A 13 -27.87 28.91 -0.45
C VAL A 13 -26.56 28.92 0.33
N THR A 14 -26.64 28.82 1.66
CA THR A 14 -25.51 28.41 2.48
C THR A 14 -25.17 26.97 2.13
N ILE A 15 -24.13 26.77 1.33
CA ILE A 15 -23.44 25.48 1.23
C ILE A 15 -22.94 25.23 2.65
N THR A 16 -23.57 24.31 3.38
CA THR A 16 -22.99 23.78 4.61
C THR A 16 -21.69 23.15 4.21
N ASP A 17 -20.60 23.87 4.43
CA ASP A 17 -19.25 23.33 4.34
C ASP A 17 -19.23 22.16 5.33
N GLY A 18 -19.38 20.96 4.81
CA GLY A 18 -19.23 19.70 5.54
C GLY A 18 -17.77 19.47 5.89
N SER A 19 -17.10 20.51 6.38
CA SER A 19 -15.81 20.47 7.03
C SER A 19 -15.98 19.77 8.38
N GLU A 20 -16.29 18.47 8.34
CA GLU A 20 -15.80 17.54 9.36
C GLU A 20 -14.29 17.37 9.14
N ASP A 21 -13.53 18.45 9.28
CA ASP A 21 -12.08 18.42 9.33
C ASP A 21 -11.60 18.16 10.76
N ASP A 22 -12.22 17.16 11.39
CA ASP A 22 -11.75 16.57 12.66
C ASP A 22 -10.71 15.46 12.38
N TYR A 23 -10.25 15.33 11.13
CA TYR A 23 -9.31 14.31 10.74
C TYR A 23 -7.89 14.78 11.00
N GLN A 24 -7.45 14.58 12.24
CA GLN A 24 -6.10 14.86 12.67
C GLN A 24 -5.12 13.93 11.93
N TYR A 25 -4.39 14.49 10.97
CA TYR A 25 -3.28 13.82 10.32
C TYR A 25 -2.20 13.61 11.40
N GLU A 26 -1.88 12.34 11.71
CA GLU A 26 -0.70 12.02 12.54
C GLU A 26 0.52 12.48 11.72
N GLU A 27 1.20 13.55 12.17
CA GLU A 27 2.51 13.93 11.63
C GLU A 27 3.44 12.73 11.78
N VAL A 28 3.88 12.19 10.65
CA VAL A 28 4.90 11.14 10.63
C VAL A 28 6.18 11.81 11.16
N PRO A 29 6.79 11.30 12.25
CA PRO A 29 8.05 11.84 12.75
C PRO A 29 9.07 11.88 11.61
N ALA A 30 9.73 13.02 11.42
CA ALA A 30 10.80 13.19 10.43
C ALA A 30 12.04 12.31 10.71
N ASP A 31 12.02 11.51 11.77
CA ASP A 31 13.13 10.71 12.26
C ASP A 31 13.23 9.32 11.61
N ASP A 32 12.32 8.96 10.72
CA ASP A 32 12.46 7.78 9.87
C ASP A 32 13.19 8.19 8.59
N ASP A 33 14.51 7.98 8.61
CA ASP A 33 15.52 8.18 7.56
C ASP A 33 15.28 7.23 6.36
N PHE A 34 14.04 7.07 5.94
CA PHE A 34 13.68 6.51 4.65
C PHE A 34 13.85 7.61 3.61
N SER A 35 15.07 7.72 3.11
CA SER A 35 15.34 8.39 1.84
C SER A 35 14.51 7.66 0.76
N LEU A 36 13.29 8.13 0.51
CA LEU A 36 12.59 7.84 -0.73
C LEU A 36 13.53 8.29 -1.85
N PRO A 37 13.77 7.49 -2.91
CA PRO A 37 14.51 7.97 -4.05
C PRO A 37 13.78 9.22 -4.52
N GLU A 38 14.50 10.34 -4.51
CA GLU A 38 14.10 11.68 -4.89
C GLU A 38 13.74 11.65 -6.39
N GLY A 39 12.56 11.10 -6.68
CA GLY A 39 12.01 10.94 -8.00
C GLY A 39 11.14 12.15 -8.31
N ASP A 40 11.79 13.23 -8.74
CA ASP A 40 11.33 14.24 -9.72
C ASP A 40 9.94 14.91 -9.58
N GLU A 41 9.24 14.79 -8.46
CA GLU A 41 8.06 15.60 -8.12
C GLU A 41 8.37 16.60 -7.00
N ASP A 42 9.36 17.45 -7.27
CA ASP A 42 9.76 18.56 -6.43
C ASP A 42 8.62 19.59 -6.27
N LEU A 43 8.24 19.91 -5.02
CA LEU A 43 7.20 20.90 -4.70
C LEU A 43 7.50 22.26 -5.35
N GLU A 44 8.78 22.60 -5.49
CA GLU A 44 9.24 23.80 -6.17
C GLU A 44 8.85 23.81 -7.65
N LYS A 45 8.92 22.66 -8.33
CA LYS A 45 8.50 22.48 -9.72
C LYS A 45 6.98 22.58 -9.89
N ALA A 46 6.22 22.07 -8.91
CA ALA A 46 4.76 22.23 -8.86
C ALA A 46 4.36 23.70 -8.64
N MET A 47 5.00 24.40 -7.71
CA MET A 47 4.77 25.84 -7.49
C MET A 47 5.14 26.67 -8.72
N LYS A 48 6.28 26.38 -9.34
CA LYS A 48 6.73 27.08 -10.56
C LYS A 48 5.78 26.86 -11.73
N THR A 49 5.24 25.65 -11.91
CA THR A 49 4.25 25.37 -12.97
C THR A 49 2.89 26.02 -12.71
N VAL A 50 2.46 26.11 -11.45
CA VAL A 50 1.26 26.88 -11.07
C VAL A 50 1.47 28.36 -11.36
N GLN A 51 2.61 28.91 -10.95
CA GLN A 51 2.94 30.31 -11.15
C GLN A 51 3.03 30.68 -12.64
N GLN A 52 3.70 29.85 -13.44
CA GLN A 52 3.79 30.03 -14.89
C GLN A 52 2.40 29.95 -15.56
N LYS A 53 1.51 29.06 -15.11
CA LYS A 53 0.12 29.00 -15.61
C LYS A 53 -0.68 30.24 -15.26
N THR A 54 -0.51 30.78 -14.05
CA THR A 54 -1.17 32.05 -13.65
C THR A 54 -0.64 33.23 -14.46
N GLU A 55 0.67 33.30 -14.71
CA GLU A 55 1.30 34.32 -15.55
C GLU A 55 0.80 34.21 -17.00
N ASP A 56 0.72 32.99 -17.56
CA ASP A 56 0.17 32.76 -18.90
C ASP A 56 -1.31 33.16 -19.01
N LEU A 57 -2.14 32.85 -18.01
CA LEU A 57 -3.54 33.27 -17.96
C LEU A 57 -3.67 34.80 -17.86
N GLN A 58 -2.77 35.45 -17.13
CA GLN A 58 -2.73 36.90 -16.97
C GLN A 58 -2.23 37.61 -18.23
N LEU A 59 -1.28 37.01 -18.96
CA LEU A 59 -0.87 37.47 -20.28
C LEU A 59 -1.97 37.24 -21.33
N HIS A 60 -2.71 36.13 -21.24
CA HIS A 60 -3.85 35.87 -22.13
C HIS A 60 -5.00 36.86 -21.89
N SER A 61 -5.28 37.20 -20.63
CA SER A 61 -6.31 38.20 -20.29
C SER A 61 -5.90 39.60 -20.73
N GLN A 62 -4.64 40.01 -20.51
CA GLN A 62 -4.11 41.29 -21.01
C GLN A 62 -4.12 41.36 -22.53
N ARG A 63 -3.77 40.26 -23.23
CA ARG A 63 -3.85 40.17 -24.69
C ARG A 63 -5.29 40.23 -25.18
N SER A 64 -6.23 39.62 -24.47
CA SER A 64 -7.67 39.72 -24.75
C SER A 64 -8.18 41.16 -24.62
N ILE A 65 -7.76 41.89 -23.57
CA ILE A 65 -8.09 43.30 -23.34
C ILE A 65 -7.49 44.22 -24.42
N LEU A 66 -6.29 43.92 -24.92
CA LEU A 66 -5.68 44.65 -26.04
C LEU A 66 -6.33 44.32 -27.40
N THR A 67 -7.02 43.19 -27.51
CA THR A 67 -7.81 42.80 -28.69
C THR A 67 -9.30 43.13 -28.58
N SER A 68 -9.73 43.83 -27.51
CA SER A 68 -11.04 44.47 -27.49
C SER A 68 -11.10 45.38 -28.71
N LYS A 69 -11.91 44.93 -29.68
CA LYS A 69 -12.13 45.58 -30.96
C LYS A 69 -12.37 47.05 -30.70
N GLN A 70 -11.44 47.90 -31.13
CA GLN A 70 -11.76 49.30 -31.35
C GLN A 70 -13.05 49.31 -32.18
N PRO A 71 -14.06 50.12 -31.81
CA PRO A 71 -15.28 50.21 -32.59
C PRO A 71 -14.86 50.67 -33.98
N ILE A 72 -14.93 49.75 -34.95
CA ILE A 72 -14.67 50.07 -36.35
C ILE A 72 -15.65 51.21 -36.67
N PRO A 73 -15.20 52.37 -37.14
CA PRO A 73 -16.10 53.45 -37.50
C PRO A 73 -17.09 52.89 -38.52
N HIS A 74 -18.36 52.84 -38.12
CA HIS A 74 -19.45 52.28 -38.91
C HIS A 74 -19.53 53.09 -40.20
N LYS A 75 -19.01 52.50 -41.28
CA LYS A 75 -19.16 53.04 -42.61
C LYS A 75 -20.56 52.58 -43.04
N PRO A 76 -21.52 53.50 -43.27
CA PRO A 76 -22.88 53.09 -43.57
C PRO A 76 -22.87 52.22 -44.83
N GLU A 77 -23.37 50.99 -44.68
CA GLU A 77 -23.44 50.03 -45.80
C GLU A 77 -24.35 50.59 -46.87
N VAL A 78 -23.91 50.44 -48.12
CA VAL A 78 -24.65 50.83 -49.31
C VAL A 78 -25.67 49.73 -49.62
N MET A 79 -26.87 50.08 -50.07
CA MET A 79 -27.99 49.14 -50.20
C MET A 79 -27.69 47.91 -51.07
N ASP A 80 -26.82 48.01 -52.08
CA ASP A 80 -26.44 46.88 -52.93
C ASP A 80 -25.57 45.85 -52.18
N ASP A 81 -24.63 46.31 -51.36
CA ASP A 81 -23.79 45.46 -50.50
C ASP A 81 -24.63 44.73 -49.46
N PHE A 82 -25.65 45.39 -48.90
CA PHE A 82 -26.61 44.76 -48.00
C PHE A 82 -27.37 43.61 -48.65
N VAL A 83 -27.94 43.83 -49.85
CA VAL A 83 -28.72 42.79 -50.55
C VAL A 83 -27.80 41.62 -50.90
N ARG A 84 -26.57 41.92 -51.34
CA ARG A 84 -25.53 40.92 -51.62
C ARG A 84 -25.21 40.08 -50.38
N ASN A 85 -24.90 40.74 -49.25
CA ASN A 85 -24.58 40.09 -47.98
C ASN A 85 -25.75 39.28 -47.43
N PHE A 86 -26.99 39.78 -47.57
CA PHE A 86 -28.19 39.08 -47.16
C PHE A 86 -28.40 37.78 -47.95
N LEU A 87 -28.32 37.86 -49.28
CA LEU A 87 -28.48 36.71 -50.17
C LEU A 87 -27.37 35.67 -49.93
N ILE A 88 -26.13 36.11 -49.70
CA ILE A 88 -25.02 35.24 -49.30
C ILE A 88 -25.29 34.57 -47.94
N LYS A 89 -25.66 35.34 -46.90
CA LYS A 89 -25.93 34.83 -45.54
C LYS A 89 -27.08 33.81 -45.53
N LYS A 90 -28.05 33.96 -46.42
CA LYS A 90 -29.20 33.05 -46.56
C LYS A 90 -28.99 31.94 -47.59
N GLY A 91 -27.84 31.90 -48.27
CA GLY A 91 -27.51 30.86 -49.24
C GLY A 91 -28.30 30.92 -50.56
N MET A 92 -28.85 32.08 -50.91
CA MET A 92 -29.66 32.31 -52.12
C MET A 92 -28.78 32.65 -53.33
N THR A 93 -27.94 31.71 -53.76
CA THR A 93 -26.89 31.94 -54.76
C THR A 93 -27.41 32.23 -56.17
N GLN A 94 -28.49 31.58 -56.61
CA GLN A 94 -29.11 31.85 -57.92
C GLN A 94 -29.75 33.24 -57.98
N THR A 95 -30.46 33.63 -56.92
CA THR A 95 -31.06 34.96 -56.78
C THR A 95 -29.99 36.05 -56.73
N LEU A 96 -28.86 35.78 -56.07
CA LEU A 96 -27.71 36.66 -56.04
C LEU A 96 -27.13 36.89 -57.45
N GLU A 97 -26.98 35.84 -58.24
CA GLU A 97 -26.43 35.93 -59.60
C GLU A 97 -27.36 36.73 -60.53
N CYS A 98 -28.67 36.49 -60.47
CA CYS A 98 -29.66 37.28 -61.20
C CYS A 98 -29.63 38.75 -60.77
N PHE A 99 -29.68 39.02 -59.47
CA PHE A 99 -29.63 40.38 -58.93
C PHE A 99 -28.36 41.11 -59.36
N GLN A 100 -27.19 40.49 -59.27
CA GLN A 100 -25.94 41.10 -59.70
C GLN A 100 -25.94 41.44 -61.19
N THR A 101 -26.44 40.53 -62.02
CA THR A 101 -26.51 40.73 -63.47
C THR A 101 -27.43 41.91 -63.81
N GLU A 102 -28.65 41.93 -63.26
CA GLU A 102 -29.62 43.00 -63.46
C GLU A 102 -29.11 44.34 -62.91
N TRP A 103 -28.48 44.33 -61.74
CA TRP A 103 -27.96 45.52 -61.08
C TRP A 103 -26.85 46.19 -61.90
N TYR A 104 -25.87 45.42 -62.38
CA TYR A 104 -24.80 45.95 -63.23
C TYR A 104 -25.31 46.38 -64.61
N GLU A 105 -26.33 45.70 -65.15
CA GLU A 105 -26.97 46.09 -66.39
C GLU A 105 -27.71 47.44 -66.26
N MET A 106 -28.44 47.65 -65.16
CA MET A 106 -29.10 48.93 -64.84
C MET A 106 -28.09 50.05 -64.61
N LEU A 107 -26.96 49.75 -63.95
CA LEU A 107 -25.86 50.69 -63.74
C LEU A 107 -25.24 51.14 -65.06
N HIS A 108 -24.96 50.19 -65.97
CA HIS A 108 -24.31 50.48 -67.26
C HIS A 108 -25.24 51.24 -68.22
N LYS A 109 -26.56 51.02 -68.12
CA LYS A 109 -27.59 51.78 -68.86
C LYS A 109 -27.83 53.19 -68.31
N GLY A 110 -27.16 53.57 -67.21
CA GLY A 110 -27.33 54.87 -66.55
C GLY A 110 -28.69 55.09 -65.92
N LEU A 111 -29.43 54.00 -65.65
CA LEU A 111 -30.78 54.05 -65.08
C LEU A 111 -30.77 54.18 -63.55
N LEU A 112 -29.61 53.95 -62.92
CA LEU A 112 -29.35 54.15 -61.51
C LEU A 112 -28.35 55.30 -61.37
N SER A 113 -28.77 56.42 -60.77
CA SER A 113 -27.85 57.51 -60.42
C SER A 113 -27.06 57.12 -59.18
N SER A 114 -25.77 57.48 -59.11
CA SER A 114 -24.93 57.23 -57.93
C SER A 114 -25.46 57.91 -56.64
N GLU A 115 -26.42 58.83 -56.75
CA GLU A 115 -27.10 59.51 -55.64
C GLU A 115 -28.35 58.76 -55.12
N ASP A 116 -28.93 57.84 -55.91
CA ASP A 116 -30.14 57.07 -55.52
C ASP A 116 -29.79 55.81 -54.70
N VAL A 117 -28.51 55.53 -54.52
CA VAL A 117 -28.03 54.41 -53.69
C VAL A 117 -27.99 54.88 -52.25
N GLU A 118 -29.18 54.96 -51.63
CA GLU A 118 -29.32 55.31 -50.22
C GLU A 118 -28.57 54.33 -49.31
N PHE A 119 -28.28 54.78 -48.09
CA PHE A 119 -27.65 53.96 -47.06
C PHE A 119 -28.66 53.01 -46.41
N VAL A 120 -28.19 51.83 -46.01
CA VAL A 120 -29.01 50.84 -45.31
C VAL A 120 -29.51 51.44 -43.99
N PRO A 121 -30.80 51.34 -43.67
CA PRO A 121 -31.35 51.84 -42.41
C PRO A 121 -30.59 51.28 -41.18
N ASP A 122 -30.20 52.19 -40.28
CA ASP A 122 -29.36 51.93 -39.09
C ASP A 122 -29.86 50.75 -38.21
N ILE A 123 -31.18 50.56 -38.16
CA ILE A 123 -31.84 49.48 -37.41
C ILE A 123 -31.37 48.08 -37.86
N TYR A 124 -31.07 47.89 -39.13
CA TYR A 124 -30.57 46.58 -39.60
C TYR A 124 -29.13 46.35 -39.19
N SER A 125 -28.28 47.37 -39.30
CA SER A 125 -26.90 47.33 -38.82
C SER A 125 -26.87 46.99 -37.32
N HIS A 126 -27.74 47.62 -36.54
CA HIS A 126 -27.90 47.31 -35.12
C HIS A 126 -28.33 45.86 -34.89
N ASN A 127 -29.33 45.35 -35.60
CA ASN A 127 -29.73 43.95 -35.52
C ASN A 127 -28.61 42.98 -35.89
N GLN A 128 -27.78 43.31 -36.88
CA GLN A 128 -26.64 42.48 -37.26
C GLN A 128 -25.56 42.43 -36.17
N ILE A 129 -25.30 43.55 -35.49
CA ILE A 129 -24.39 43.61 -34.34
C ILE A 129 -24.95 42.75 -33.19
N LEU A 130 -26.23 42.90 -32.87
CA LEU A 130 -26.91 42.08 -31.85
C LEU A 130 -26.87 40.58 -32.21
N ASP A 131 -27.05 40.22 -33.48
CA ASP A 131 -26.94 38.84 -33.97
C ASP A 131 -25.55 38.25 -33.72
N VAL A 132 -24.49 39.05 -33.92
CA VAL A 132 -23.10 38.65 -33.68
C VAL A 132 -22.85 38.50 -32.18
N GLU A 133 -23.34 39.43 -31.37
CA GLU A 133 -23.21 39.41 -29.91
C GLU A 133 -23.95 38.22 -29.29
N ILE A 134 -25.17 37.92 -29.74
CA ILE A 134 -25.92 36.73 -29.29
C ILE A 134 -25.14 35.47 -29.63
N LYS A 135 -24.52 35.39 -30.82
CA LYS A 135 -23.69 34.25 -31.21
C LYS A 135 -22.43 34.12 -30.36
N SER A 136 -21.75 35.23 -30.03
CA SER A 136 -20.58 35.18 -29.15
C SER A 136 -20.95 34.78 -27.74
N LEU A 137 -22.00 35.37 -27.16
CA LEU A 137 -22.48 35.04 -25.82
C LEU A 137 -22.93 33.57 -25.72
N ARG A 138 -23.61 33.04 -26.74
CA ARG A 138 -23.97 31.61 -26.78
C ARG A 138 -22.74 30.71 -26.79
N LYS A 139 -21.69 31.08 -27.51
CA LYS A 139 -20.43 30.32 -27.55
C LYS A 139 -19.71 30.36 -26.20
N GLU A 140 -19.63 31.54 -25.57
CA GLU A 140 -19.03 31.69 -24.24
C GLU A 140 -19.79 30.88 -23.19
N LEU A 141 -21.13 30.92 -23.21
CA LEU A 141 -21.98 30.15 -22.32
C LEU A 141 -21.70 28.63 -22.45
N GLU A 142 -21.57 28.12 -23.68
CA GLU A 142 -21.23 26.71 -23.91
C GLU A 142 -19.82 26.36 -23.39
N GLN A 143 -18.85 27.24 -23.59
CA GLN A 143 -17.50 27.07 -23.04
C GLN A 143 -17.50 27.03 -21.51
N TYR A 144 -18.27 27.91 -20.85
CA TYR A 144 -18.41 27.90 -19.40
C TYR A 144 -19.11 26.63 -18.90
N LYS A 145 -20.13 26.14 -19.60
CA LYS A 145 -20.78 24.87 -19.28
C LYS A 145 -19.81 23.70 -19.37
N GLU A 146 -19.02 23.63 -20.44
CA GLU A 146 -18.00 22.58 -20.59
C GLU A 146 -16.94 22.67 -19.48
N ALA A 147 -16.45 23.86 -19.17
CA ALA A 147 -15.47 24.08 -18.12
C ALA A 147 -16.01 23.67 -16.74
N ALA A 148 -17.25 24.06 -16.42
CA ALA A 148 -17.93 23.67 -15.18
C ALA A 148 -18.12 22.15 -15.08
N SER A 149 -18.54 21.50 -16.18
CA SER A 149 -18.67 20.04 -16.24
C SER A 149 -17.33 19.32 -16.00
N LYS A 150 -16.25 19.78 -16.66
CA LYS A 150 -14.89 19.26 -16.46
C LYS A 150 -14.43 19.45 -15.01
N ALA A 151 -14.65 20.62 -14.44
CA ALA A 151 -14.34 20.90 -13.03
C ALA A 151 -15.11 19.97 -12.08
N GLY A 152 -16.41 19.77 -12.33
CA GLY A 152 -17.24 18.83 -11.57
C GLY A 152 -16.69 17.40 -11.61
N HIS A 153 -16.26 16.92 -12.78
CA HIS A 153 -15.62 15.62 -12.91
C HIS A 153 -14.29 15.50 -12.14
N ILE A 154 -13.48 16.56 -12.13
CA ILE A 154 -12.21 16.58 -11.38
C ILE A 154 -12.49 16.54 -9.88
N ILE A 155 -13.44 17.34 -9.38
CA ILE A 155 -13.83 17.34 -7.96
C ILE A 155 -14.27 15.95 -7.52
N LEU A 156 -15.09 15.26 -8.31
CA LEU A 156 -15.52 13.89 -8.00
C LEU A 156 -14.34 12.90 -7.95
N LYS A 157 -13.33 13.06 -8.81
CA LYS A 157 -12.12 12.22 -8.76
C LYS A 157 -11.30 12.50 -7.50
N LEU A 158 -11.09 13.77 -7.17
CA LEU A 158 -10.33 14.17 -5.97
C LEU A 158 -11.03 13.73 -4.68
N GLN A 159 -12.37 13.81 -4.62
CA GLN A 159 -13.14 13.32 -3.49
C GLN A 159 -12.98 11.81 -3.30
N LYS A 160 -13.03 11.03 -4.39
CA LYS A 160 -12.80 9.58 -4.34
C LYS A 160 -11.39 9.24 -3.86
N GLU A 161 -10.38 9.96 -4.32
CA GLU A 161 -8.98 9.74 -3.91
C GLU A 161 -8.79 10.09 -2.43
N ARG A 162 -9.32 11.25 -1.99
CA ARG A 162 -9.35 11.64 -0.58
C ARG A 162 -10.03 10.57 0.28
N ASP A 163 -11.18 10.07 -0.14
CA ASP A 163 -11.93 9.05 0.60
C ASP A 163 -11.19 7.71 0.63
N PHE A 164 -10.52 7.35 -0.46
CA PHE A 164 -9.63 6.19 -0.53
C PHE A 164 -8.50 6.30 0.48
N HIS A 165 -7.76 7.41 0.50
CA HIS A 165 -6.69 7.65 1.47
C HIS A 165 -7.21 7.65 2.90
N ARG A 166 -8.35 8.30 3.17
CA ARG A 166 -8.98 8.33 4.49
C ARG A 166 -9.35 6.92 4.96
N MET A 167 -9.98 6.11 4.11
CA MET A 167 -10.31 4.72 4.44
C MET A 167 -9.06 3.86 4.64
N HIS A 168 -8.04 4.04 3.78
CA HIS A 168 -6.79 3.30 3.88
C HIS A 168 -6.05 3.62 5.18
N HIS A 169 -5.93 4.91 5.53
CA HIS A 169 -5.37 5.35 6.80
C HIS A 169 -6.10 4.73 8.00
N LYS A 170 -7.45 4.76 8.01
CA LYS A 170 -8.24 4.11 9.07
C LYS A 170 -7.92 2.62 9.19
N ARG A 171 -7.81 1.89 8.07
CA ARG A 171 -7.45 0.47 8.06
C ARG A 171 -6.05 0.26 8.64
N VAL A 172 -5.06 0.99 8.16
CA VAL A 172 -3.66 0.88 8.61
C VAL A 172 -3.55 1.20 10.10
N ALA A 173 -4.23 2.24 10.60
CA ALA A 173 -4.27 2.56 12.02
C ALA A 173 -4.89 1.43 12.86
N GLN A 174 -5.94 0.78 12.37
CA GLN A 174 -6.51 -0.40 13.04
C GLN A 174 -5.53 -1.57 13.08
N GLU A 175 -4.82 -1.84 11.99
CA GLU A 175 -3.79 -2.88 11.93
C GLU A 175 -2.60 -2.58 12.83
N LYS A 176 -2.07 -1.35 12.82
CA LYS A 176 -1.06 -0.82 13.75
C LYS A 176 -1.48 -1.07 15.19
N ASN A 177 -2.71 -0.72 15.57
CA ASN A 177 -3.22 -0.92 16.92
C ASN A 177 -3.35 -2.40 17.32
N ARG A 178 -3.74 -3.27 16.39
CA ARG A 178 -3.76 -4.73 16.63
C ARG A 178 -2.37 -5.26 16.92
N LEU A 179 -1.39 -4.92 16.07
CA LEU A 179 0.00 -5.33 16.25
C LEU A 179 0.61 -4.80 17.56
N ILE A 180 0.33 -3.55 17.92
CA ILE A 180 0.75 -2.98 19.21
C ILE A 180 0.20 -3.81 20.37
N ASN A 181 -1.06 -4.23 20.31
CA ASN A 181 -1.66 -5.05 21.36
C ASN A 181 -1.04 -6.45 21.43
N ASP A 182 -0.74 -7.06 20.29
CA ASP A 182 -0.08 -8.36 20.24
C ASP A 182 1.35 -8.28 20.79
N ILE A 183 2.09 -7.22 20.45
CA ILE A 183 3.42 -6.95 21.02
C ILE A 183 3.33 -6.77 22.55
N LYS A 184 2.33 -6.03 23.05
CA LYS A 184 2.12 -5.88 24.51
C LYS A 184 1.85 -7.22 25.18
N ARG A 185 0.97 -8.05 24.61
CA ARG A 185 0.69 -9.41 25.12
C ARG A 185 1.94 -10.28 25.11
N LEU A 186 2.72 -10.24 24.03
CA LEU A 186 3.95 -11.01 23.90
C LEU A 186 4.99 -10.57 24.95
N LYS A 187 5.18 -9.26 25.15
CA LYS A 187 6.04 -8.72 26.20
C LYS A 187 5.62 -9.20 27.59
N THR A 188 4.32 -9.16 27.91
CA THR A 188 3.82 -9.68 29.19
C THR A 188 4.06 -11.18 29.36
N HIS A 189 3.93 -11.96 28.29
CA HIS A 189 4.19 -13.40 28.30
C HIS A 189 5.67 -13.73 28.52
N TYR A 190 6.59 -13.01 27.90
CA TYR A 190 8.03 -13.24 28.16
C TYR A 190 8.48 -12.75 29.53
N ALA A 191 7.91 -11.64 30.00
CA ALA A 191 8.17 -11.15 31.36
C ALA A 191 7.74 -12.17 32.44
N SER A 192 6.70 -12.98 32.18
CA SER A 192 6.27 -14.01 33.13
C SER A 192 7.20 -15.23 33.17
N TYR A 193 7.94 -15.54 32.09
CA TYR A 193 8.94 -16.61 32.10
C TYR A 193 10.24 -16.24 32.80
N GLU A 194 10.57 -14.95 32.87
CA GLU A 194 11.78 -14.47 33.51
C GLU A 194 12.00 -14.99 34.94
N PRO A 195 11.02 -14.94 35.87
CA PRO A 195 11.18 -15.53 37.21
C PRO A 195 11.36 -17.05 37.18
N LEU A 196 10.71 -17.76 36.26
CA LEU A 196 10.84 -19.21 36.13
C LEU A 196 12.27 -19.60 35.69
N LEU A 197 12.81 -18.87 34.71
CA LEU A 197 14.19 -19.07 34.25
C LEU A 197 15.20 -18.75 35.35
N ARG A 198 15.00 -17.66 36.10
CA ARG A 198 15.85 -17.30 37.24
C ARG A 198 15.85 -18.41 38.31
N GLN A 199 14.68 -18.91 38.68
CA GLN A 199 14.57 -20.01 39.65
C GLN A 199 15.24 -21.30 39.16
N LEU A 200 15.09 -21.63 37.88
CA LEU A 200 15.73 -22.82 37.30
C LEU A 200 17.26 -22.69 37.30
N HIS A 201 17.77 -21.51 36.96
CA HIS A 201 19.19 -21.21 37.01
C HIS A 201 19.75 -21.31 38.43
N GLU A 202 19.06 -20.75 39.42
CA GLU A 202 19.44 -20.85 40.83
C GLU A 202 19.47 -22.32 41.31
N LYS A 203 18.47 -23.12 40.94
CA LYS A 203 18.44 -24.56 41.24
C LYS A 203 19.60 -25.32 40.59
N TYR A 204 19.93 -24.98 39.35
CA TYR A 204 21.07 -25.57 38.64
C TYR A 204 22.38 -25.27 39.36
N GLU A 205 22.61 -24.01 39.73
CA GLU A 205 23.79 -23.59 40.48
C GLU A 205 23.89 -24.28 41.85
N MET A 206 22.78 -24.41 42.57
CA MET A 206 22.73 -25.16 43.84
C MET A 206 23.07 -26.64 43.66
N LEU A 207 22.48 -27.30 42.66
CA LEU A 207 22.76 -28.70 42.35
C LEU A 207 24.22 -28.91 41.94
N LEU A 208 24.80 -27.97 41.18
CA LEU A 208 26.20 -28.03 40.80
C LEU A 208 27.13 -27.95 42.02
N ARG A 209 26.85 -27.04 42.96
CA ARG A 209 27.57 -26.93 44.23
C ARG A 209 27.42 -28.20 45.08
N GLN A 210 26.21 -28.73 45.22
CA GLN A 210 25.95 -29.96 45.97
C GLN A 210 26.67 -31.16 45.34
N LYS A 211 26.60 -31.32 44.01
CA LYS A 211 27.33 -32.37 43.28
C LYS A 211 28.84 -32.31 43.56
N MET A 212 29.43 -31.11 43.57
CA MET A 212 30.83 -30.92 43.88
C MET A 212 31.15 -31.36 45.32
N LEU A 213 30.34 -30.96 46.31
CA LEU A 213 30.50 -31.37 47.72
C LEU A 213 30.38 -32.89 47.90
N THR A 214 29.34 -33.51 47.36
CA THR A 214 29.15 -34.97 47.40
C THR A 214 30.29 -35.71 46.68
N SER A 215 30.86 -35.10 45.63
CA SER A 215 32.02 -35.68 44.97
C SER A 215 33.25 -35.70 45.86
N LEU A 216 33.54 -34.59 46.55
CA LEU A 216 34.64 -34.52 47.51
C LEU A 216 34.45 -35.49 48.67
N GLU A 217 33.23 -35.64 49.18
CA GLU A 217 32.92 -36.62 50.23
C GLU A 217 33.16 -38.07 49.76
N ARG A 218 32.73 -38.39 48.54
CA ARG A 218 32.99 -39.70 47.92
C ARG A 218 34.48 -39.95 47.77
N ASP A 219 35.23 -38.98 47.27
CA ASP A 219 36.68 -39.10 47.08
C ASP A 219 37.39 -39.30 48.43
N ARG A 220 36.93 -38.63 49.48
CA ARG A 220 37.43 -38.83 50.86
C ARG A 220 37.17 -40.26 51.35
N VAL A 221 35.96 -40.78 51.17
CA VAL A 221 35.59 -42.15 51.58
C VAL A 221 36.35 -43.19 50.77
N VAL A 222 36.48 -43.01 49.45
CA VAL A 222 37.27 -43.88 48.58
C VAL A 222 38.75 -43.86 49.00
N GLY A 223 39.29 -42.69 49.34
CA GLY A 223 40.64 -42.57 49.90
C GLY A 223 40.81 -43.35 51.20
N GLN A 224 39.84 -43.28 52.12
CA GLN A 224 39.83 -44.07 53.35
C GLN A 224 39.76 -45.58 53.08
N ILE A 225 38.86 -46.03 52.20
CA ILE A 225 38.72 -47.44 51.81
C ILE A 225 40.01 -47.94 51.17
N THR A 226 40.62 -47.17 50.27
CA THR A 226 41.87 -47.53 49.60
C THR A 226 43.02 -47.63 50.60
N GLY A 227 43.11 -46.68 51.54
CA GLY A 227 44.07 -46.74 52.65
C GLY A 227 43.89 -47.99 53.52
N LEU A 228 42.65 -48.30 53.93
CA LEU A 228 42.34 -49.50 54.69
C LEU A 228 42.65 -50.78 53.90
N GLN A 229 42.29 -50.86 52.63
CA GLN A 229 42.62 -52.00 51.75
C GLN A 229 44.14 -52.19 51.61
N ALA A 230 44.91 -51.11 51.48
CA ALA A 230 46.37 -51.18 51.44
C ALA A 230 46.96 -51.73 52.75
N THR A 231 46.45 -51.27 53.91
CA THR A 231 46.86 -51.82 55.20
C THR A 231 46.51 -53.31 55.34
N LEU A 232 45.31 -53.71 54.89
CA LEU A 232 44.85 -55.09 54.93
C LEU A 232 45.71 -55.99 54.02
N ARG A 233 46.01 -55.56 52.78
CA ARG A 233 46.93 -56.28 51.89
C ARG A 233 48.35 -56.37 52.43
N SER A 234 48.84 -55.35 53.14
CA SER A 234 50.16 -55.39 53.79
C SER A 234 50.19 -56.43 54.92
N ILE A 235 49.08 -56.60 55.65
CA ILE A 235 48.94 -57.62 56.70
C ILE A 235 48.82 -59.02 56.08
N GLU A 236 48.04 -59.17 54.99
CA GLU A 236 47.89 -60.42 54.25
C GLU A 236 49.18 -60.86 53.55
N SER A 237 49.98 -59.92 53.02
CA SER A 237 51.27 -60.24 52.38
C SER A 237 52.33 -60.77 53.37
N GLY A 238 52.10 -60.60 54.68
CA GLY A 238 52.90 -61.24 55.75
C GLY A 238 52.42 -62.63 56.17
N ARG A 239 51.23 -63.08 55.72
CA ARG A 239 50.69 -64.42 55.98
C ARG A 239 50.34 -65.09 54.66
N GLY A 240 51.23 -65.94 54.15
CA GLY A 240 50.96 -66.76 52.97
C GLY A 240 49.71 -67.62 53.18
N PHE A 241 48.59 -67.22 52.59
CA PHE A 241 47.40 -68.04 52.46
C PHE A 241 46.87 -67.92 51.03
N LYS A 242 47.08 -68.99 50.25
CA LYS A 242 46.41 -69.22 48.97
C LYS A 242 44.96 -69.55 49.28
N VAL A 243 44.03 -68.69 48.89
CA VAL A 243 42.61 -69.05 48.78
C VAL A 243 42.22 -69.01 47.32
N SER A 244 41.66 -70.14 46.89
CA SER A 244 41.31 -70.53 45.55
C SER A 244 40.27 -69.61 44.90
N ASP A 245 40.45 -69.39 43.61
CA ASP A 245 39.48 -68.79 42.70
C ASP A 245 38.15 -69.57 42.74
N ALA A 246 37.10 -68.91 43.20
CA ALA A 246 35.72 -69.28 42.89
C ALA A 246 35.23 -68.37 41.75
N PRO A 247 34.54 -68.92 40.73
CA PRO A 247 34.27 -68.18 39.51
C PRO A 247 33.26 -67.07 39.77
N VAL A 248 33.67 -65.85 39.41
CA VAL A 248 32.81 -64.69 39.20
C VAL A 248 31.67 -65.10 38.26
N THR A 249 30.44 -65.10 38.77
CA THR A 249 29.22 -65.21 37.98
C THR A 249 29.21 -64.06 36.97
N LYS A 250 29.62 -64.35 35.73
CA LYS A 250 29.50 -63.40 34.63
C LYS A 250 28.02 -63.13 34.41
N TYR A 251 27.65 -61.86 34.48
CA TYR A 251 26.40 -61.34 33.95
C TYR A 251 26.15 -61.95 32.57
N ARG A 252 25.10 -62.78 32.45
CA ARG A 252 24.50 -63.10 31.16
C ARG A 252 23.96 -61.78 30.63
N ARG A 253 24.65 -61.24 29.62
CA ARG A 253 24.17 -60.13 28.81
C ARG A 253 23.03 -60.69 27.98
N GLU A 254 21.81 -60.56 28.49
CA GLU A 254 20.60 -60.84 27.75
C GLU A 254 20.44 -59.70 26.73
N ASP A 255 20.52 -60.06 25.46
CA ASP A 255 20.24 -59.15 24.36
C ASP A 255 18.78 -58.69 24.44
N SER A 256 18.59 -57.39 24.21
CA SER A 256 17.31 -56.66 24.21
C SER A 256 16.78 -56.34 25.60
N LEU A 257 17.01 -55.12 26.09
CA LEU A 257 16.08 -54.32 26.90
C LEU A 257 16.73 -52.95 27.13
N LEU A 258 15.97 -51.89 26.89
CA LEU A 258 16.39 -50.49 26.92
C LEU A 258 17.15 -50.15 28.21
N GLY A 259 18.16 -49.29 28.11
CA GLY A 259 18.92 -48.84 29.28
C GLY A 259 18.04 -48.06 30.28
N PRO A 260 18.42 -47.96 31.56
CA PRO A 260 17.61 -47.32 32.61
C PRO A 260 17.24 -45.85 32.26
N THR A 261 18.12 -45.16 31.55
CA THR A 261 17.86 -43.79 31.05
C THR A 261 16.83 -43.75 29.91
N GLN A 262 16.82 -44.75 29.04
CA GLN A 262 15.85 -44.88 27.95
C GLN A 262 14.47 -45.31 28.47
N GLN A 263 14.45 -46.17 29.50
CA GLN A 263 13.22 -46.58 30.18
C GLN A 263 12.57 -45.40 30.93
N ALA A 264 13.37 -44.59 31.63
CA ALA A 264 12.88 -43.37 32.29
C ALA A 264 12.30 -42.33 31.31
N LEU A 265 12.86 -42.22 30.10
CA LEU A 265 12.31 -41.34 29.05
C LEU A 265 10.98 -41.85 28.49
N LEU A 266 10.83 -43.16 28.33
CA LEU A 266 9.56 -43.76 27.89
C LEU A 266 8.47 -43.62 28.95
N GLU A 267 8.78 -43.90 30.22
CA GLU A 267 7.83 -43.71 31.32
C GLU A 267 7.44 -42.24 31.53
N ALA A 268 8.37 -41.30 31.34
CA ALA A 268 8.06 -39.86 31.39
C ALA A 268 7.16 -39.43 30.23
N ARG A 269 7.30 -40.07 29.05
CA ARG A 269 6.45 -39.83 27.88
C ARG A 269 5.04 -40.38 28.09
N GLU A 270 4.91 -41.58 28.64
CA GLU A 270 3.60 -42.17 28.99
C GLU A 270 2.91 -41.40 30.11
N LYS A 271 3.64 -40.94 31.14
CA LYS A 271 3.07 -40.13 32.22
C LYS A 271 2.57 -38.77 31.73
N ASN A 272 3.24 -38.11 30.77
CA ASN A 272 2.73 -36.89 30.16
C ASN A 272 1.44 -37.13 29.38
N LEU A 273 1.32 -38.25 28.65
CA LEU A 273 0.10 -38.62 27.94
C LEU A 273 -1.10 -38.91 28.86
N LEU A 274 -0.86 -39.31 30.11
CA LEU A 274 -1.92 -39.63 31.08
C LEU A 274 -2.29 -38.46 32.01
N GLN A 275 -1.40 -37.47 32.16
CA GLN A 275 -1.57 -36.36 33.11
C GLN A 275 -2.13 -35.09 32.47
N GLU A 276 -1.92 -34.87 31.16
CA GLU A 276 -2.66 -33.87 30.41
C GLU A 276 -3.93 -34.49 29.83
N GLY A 277 -5.09 -34.00 30.26
CA GLY A 277 -6.42 -34.36 29.72
C GLY A 277 -6.63 -33.89 28.27
N VAL A 278 -5.72 -34.24 27.37
CA VAL A 278 -5.88 -34.05 25.94
C VAL A 278 -6.63 -35.26 25.41
N ALA A 279 -7.85 -35.02 24.93
CA ALA A 279 -8.67 -36.04 24.31
C ALA A 279 -7.88 -36.79 23.21
N PRO A 280 -8.13 -38.10 23.01
CA PRO A 280 -7.52 -38.86 21.93
C PRO A 280 -7.70 -38.10 20.62
N TYR A 281 -6.61 -37.96 19.86
CA TYR A 281 -6.64 -37.31 18.55
C TYR A 281 -7.73 -37.96 17.69
N ASP A 282 -8.78 -37.19 17.43
CA ASP A 282 -9.90 -37.58 16.59
C ASP A 282 -9.64 -37.06 15.16
N PRO A 283 -9.33 -37.95 14.19
CA PRO A 283 -9.03 -37.55 12.82
C PRO A 283 -10.17 -36.82 12.10
N SER A 284 -11.39 -36.83 12.68
CA SER A 284 -12.56 -36.15 12.12
C SER A 284 -12.66 -34.65 12.49
N LYS A 285 -11.87 -34.18 13.46
CA LYS A 285 -11.87 -32.77 13.93
C LYS A 285 -10.67 -31.95 13.48
N ASP A 286 -9.82 -32.52 12.63
CA ASP A 286 -8.63 -31.89 12.08
C ASP A 286 -9.03 -30.63 11.26
N PRO A 287 -8.61 -29.41 11.64
CA PRO A 287 -8.96 -28.17 10.93
C PRO A 287 -8.44 -28.16 9.49
N THR A 288 -7.47 -29.02 9.17
CA THR A 288 -6.92 -29.20 7.82
C THR A 288 -7.85 -29.99 6.89
N LYS A 289 -8.89 -30.64 7.42
CA LYS A 289 -9.88 -31.43 6.65
C LYS A 289 -11.28 -30.85 6.67
N GLN A 290 -11.50 -29.72 7.35
CA GLN A 290 -12.79 -29.04 7.31
C GLN A 290 -12.94 -28.35 5.95
N VAL A 291 -13.65 -29.01 5.04
CA VAL A 291 -14.16 -28.39 3.82
C VAL A 291 -15.23 -27.38 4.24
N GLY A 292 -14.80 -26.15 4.53
CA GLY A 292 -15.68 -25.01 4.68
C GLY A 292 -16.49 -24.79 3.40
N LYS A 293 -17.66 -24.18 3.51
CA LYS A 293 -18.53 -23.84 2.38
C LYS A 293 -17.75 -22.99 1.37
N SER A 294 -17.33 -23.61 0.27
CA SER A 294 -16.67 -22.94 -0.86
C SER A 294 -17.65 -22.02 -1.57
N TYR A 295 -17.24 -20.79 -1.85
CA TYR A 295 -18.05 -19.85 -2.64
C TYR A 295 -17.91 -20.21 -4.13
N PRO A 296 -18.97 -20.04 -4.97
CA PRO A 296 -18.97 -20.51 -6.35
C PRO A 296 -17.90 -19.89 -7.29
N LYS A 297 -17.11 -18.93 -6.80
CA LYS A 297 -16.09 -18.19 -7.57
C LYS A 297 -14.66 -18.36 -7.04
N ASP A 298 -14.45 -19.20 -6.02
CA ASP A 298 -13.11 -19.42 -5.50
C ASP A 298 -12.33 -20.37 -6.43
N SER A 299 -11.14 -19.95 -6.89
CA SER A 299 -10.27 -20.82 -7.69
C SER A 299 -9.61 -21.87 -6.79
N GLU A 300 -9.62 -23.13 -7.20
CA GLU A 300 -8.98 -24.21 -6.46
C GLU A 300 -7.46 -23.98 -6.34
N PHE A 301 -6.93 -24.12 -5.13
CA PHE A 301 -5.48 -24.07 -4.90
C PHE A 301 -4.81 -25.28 -5.56
N PRO A 302 -3.63 -25.11 -6.19
CA PRO A 302 -2.92 -26.21 -6.82
C PRO A 302 -2.58 -27.31 -5.80
N LEU A 303 -2.87 -28.57 -6.16
CA LEU A 303 -2.52 -29.72 -5.33
C LEU A 303 -0.99 -29.82 -5.22
N ASP A 304 -0.46 -29.58 -4.01
CA ASP A 304 0.97 -29.65 -3.72
C ASP A 304 1.45 -31.11 -3.80
N THR A 305 1.86 -31.51 -4.99
CA THR A 305 2.33 -32.86 -5.34
C THR A 305 3.84 -32.89 -5.58
N ARG A 306 4.55 -31.78 -5.34
CA ARG A 306 5.98 -31.67 -5.63
C ARG A 306 6.79 -31.66 -4.35
N VAL A 307 7.48 -32.77 -4.09
CA VAL A 307 8.51 -32.82 -3.05
C VAL A 307 9.55 -31.75 -3.35
N ASN A 308 9.77 -30.84 -2.40
CA ASN A 308 10.70 -29.72 -2.56
C ASN A 308 12.09 -30.24 -3.01
N PRO A 309 12.57 -29.86 -4.22
CA PRO A 309 13.82 -30.39 -4.78
C PRO A 309 15.06 -30.01 -3.96
N TYR A 310 14.93 -29.06 -3.02
CA TYR A 310 16.01 -28.63 -2.14
C TYR A 310 16.10 -29.40 -0.81
N LEU A 311 15.16 -30.31 -0.51
CA LEU A 311 15.18 -31.14 0.71
C LEU A 311 16.45 -31.99 0.84
N VAL A 312 16.99 -32.46 -0.28
CA VAL A 312 18.24 -33.25 -0.33
C VAL A 312 19.45 -32.43 0.11
N TYR A 313 19.48 -31.13 -0.22
CA TYR A 313 20.57 -30.22 0.16
C TYR A 313 20.52 -29.83 1.63
N MET A 314 19.31 -29.72 2.20
CA MET A 314 19.13 -29.42 3.63
C MET A 314 19.54 -30.60 4.51
N LYS A 315 19.23 -31.85 4.11
CA LYS A 315 19.60 -33.05 4.87
C LYS A 315 21.13 -33.27 4.91
N LYS A 316 21.86 -32.82 3.89
CA LYS A 316 23.34 -32.85 3.85
C LYS A 316 24.00 -31.81 4.76
N LYS A 317 23.34 -30.70 5.08
CA LYS A 317 23.90 -29.62 5.92
C LYS A 317 23.85 -29.90 7.43
N GLY A 318 23.18 -30.96 7.87
CA GLY A 318 23.02 -31.32 9.29
C GLY A 318 24.31 -31.74 10.02
N ASN A 319 25.44 -31.92 9.32
CA ASN A 319 26.69 -32.43 9.91
C ASN A 319 27.84 -31.41 10.03
N LEU A 320 27.61 -30.12 9.79
CA LEU A 320 28.66 -29.13 10.03
C LEU A 320 28.53 -28.51 11.42
N GLN A 321 29.46 -28.87 12.30
CA GLN A 321 29.69 -28.17 13.57
C GLN A 321 29.96 -26.69 13.29
N ILE A 322 29.00 -25.83 13.62
CA ILE A 322 29.14 -24.38 13.52
C ILE A 322 30.03 -23.92 14.67
N LYS A 323 31.30 -23.66 14.38
CA LYS A 323 32.20 -22.95 15.30
C LYS A 323 31.76 -21.48 15.31
N LEU A 324 31.10 -21.06 16.39
CA LEU A 324 30.68 -19.67 16.63
C LEU A 324 31.91 -18.74 16.60
N GLY A 325 31.96 -17.81 15.63
CA GLY A 325 32.94 -16.72 15.63
C GLY A 325 33.47 -16.26 14.28
N ALA A 326 33.22 -16.98 13.18
CA ALA A 326 33.65 -16.55 11.84
C ALA A 326 32.50 -16.71 10.84
N TYR A 327 32.00 -15.58 10.32
CA TYR A 327 31.11 -15.58 9.18
C TYR A 327 31.95 -15.92 7.94
N GLN A 328 31.81 -17.14 7.41
CA GLN A 328 32.30 -17.50 6.08
C GLN A 328 31.11 -17.50 5.11
N GLN A 329 31.24 -16.72 4.03
CA GLN A 329 30.29 -16.71 2.93
C GLN A 329 30.38 -18.04 2.19
N ASN A 330 29.43 -18.93 2.48
CA ASN A 330 29.44 -20.30 1.95
C ASN A 330 28.63 -20.47 0.66
N THR A 331 27.83 -19.48 0.27
CA THR A 331 26.99 -19.54 -0.94
C THR A 331 26.61 -18.14 -1.40
N THR A 332 26.74 -17.89 -2.70
CA THR A 332 26.24 -16.69 -3.38
C THR A 332 25.20 -17.13 -4.40
N ILE A 333 24.00 -16.56 -4.34
CA ILE A 333 22.92 -16.85 -5.30
C ILE A 333 22.67 -15.58 -6.09
N LYS A 334 22.92 -15.63 -7.40
CA LYS A 334 22.64 -14.54 -8.33
C LYS A 334 21.15 -14.57 -8.65
N ALA A 335 20.39 -13.65 -8.08
CA ALA A 335 18.93 -13.65 -8.20
C ALA A 335 18.42 -13.06 -9.54
N HIS A 336 19.21 -12.22 -10.22
CA HIS A 336 18.84 -11.59 -11.50
C HIS A 336 20.10 -11.15 -12.28
N GLU A 337 19.96 -10.97 -13.60
CA GLU A 337 21.07 -10.59 -14.50
C GLU A 337 20.95 -9.18 -15.08
N LEU A 338 19.89 -8.45 -14.76
CA LEU A 338 19.66 -7.09 -15.23
C LEU A 338 20.20 -6.08 -14.21
N ALA A 339 20.63 -4.90 -14.66
CA ALA A 339 20.97 -3.82 -13.76
C ALA A 339 19.70 -3.35 -13.03
N VAL A 340 19.71 -3.38 -11.70
CA VAL A 340 18.71 -2.68 -10.90
C VAL A 340 19.06 -1.21 -10.99
N SER A 341 18.14 -0.41 -11.54
CA SER A 341 18.27 1.04 -11.60
C SER A 341 17.80 1.70 -10.31
#